data_AF-A0A2D6N1N6-F1
#
_entry.id   AF-A0A2D6N1N6-F1
#
_cell.length_a   1.000
_cell.length_b   1.000
_cell.length_c   1.000
_cell.angle_alpha   90.00
_cell.angle_beta   90.00
_cell.angle_gamma   90.00
#
_symmetry.space_group_name_H-M   'P 1'
#
loop_
_entity.id
_entity.type
_entity.pdbx_description
1 polymer ?
#
loop_
_entity_poly.entity_id
_entity_poly.type
_entity_poly.pdbx_seq_one_letter_code
_entity_poly.pdbx_strand_id
1 'polypeptide(L)'
;MNRRTMNPSSHFEARSAPHRTATLLTVLLCLIVLGSGCAFQRGAPEAYFDRLSGREAVESQLAGEALSQRKYSMRRIRRDLASFRQTLEQLQRHGKQSGITRFERFARPFIANRVDPLISEDDPTSHPELRPFRAELLLSKAVVMHQMRDTRAVQETIARLENEFASMTSMLVLYPTGEAVTLQQGITLLRMQTGEI
;
A
#
# COMPACT_ATOMS: atom_id res chain seq x y z
N MET A 1 -47.10 17.17 -43.07
CA MET A 1 -48.19 17.50 -42.13
C MET A 1 -47.62 17.71 -40.74
N ASN A 2 -47.80 18.94 -40.24
CA ASN A 2 -47.92 19.38 -38.84
C ASN A 2 -46.86 19.05 -37.78
N ARG A 3 -46.27 20.16 -37.29
CA ARG A 3 -46.13 20.60 -35.87
C ARG A 3 -45.25 19.72 -34.95
N ARG A 4 -44.50 20.22 -33.98
CA ARG A 4 -44.26 21.54 -33.39
C ARG A 4 -43.04 21.35 -32.44
N THR A 5 -42.10 22.29 -32.50
CA THR A 5 -41.49 23.02 -31.36
C THR A 5 -41.57 22.41 -29.94
N MET A 6 -40.43 22.25 -29.25
CA MET A 6 -39.99 23.15 -28.15
C MET A 6 -38.79 22.57 -27.35
N ASN A 7 -37.73 23.38 -27.29
CA ASN A 7 -36.72 23.41 -26.24
C ASN A 7 -37.32 24.11 -25.00
N PRO A 8 -36.88 23.79 -23.77
CA PRO A 8 -36.09 24.79 -23.02
C PRO A 8 -34.95 24.16 -22.22
N SER A 9 -33.73 24.67 -22.32
CA SER A 9 -33.22 25.86 -21.59
C SER A 9 -33.14 25.65 -20.07
N SER A 10 -31.91 25.36 -19.66
CA SER A 10 -31.23 25.83 -18.44
C SER A 10 -31.96 26.86 -17.58
N HIS A 11 -32.18 26.53 -16.31
CA HIS A 11 -32.20 27.49 -15.20
C HIS A 11 -31.69 26.78 -13.93
N PHE A 12 -30.40 26.97 -13.62
CA PHE A 12 -29.83 26.68 -12.31
C PHE A 12 -30.01 27.96 -11.49
N GLU A 13 -31.03 27.99 -10.63
CA GLU A 13 -31.30 29.11 -9.74
C GLU A 13 -30.26 29.19 -8.62
N ALA A 14 -29.69 30.39 -8.53
CA ALA A 14 -28.81 30.84 -7.47
C ALA A 14 -29.54 30.84 -6.12
N ARG A 15 -28.97 30.15 -5.12
CA ARG A 15 -29.26 30.43 -3.71
C ARG A 15 -28.31 31.52 -3.23
N SER A 16 -28.80 32.76 -3.24
CA SER A 16 -28.28 33.85 -2.43
C SER A 16 -28.74 33.65 -0.99
N ALA A 17 -27.79 33.48 -0.07
CA ALA A 17 -28.04 33.61 1.36
C ALA A 17 -27.50 34.98 1.82
N PRO A 18 -28.31 35.77 2.55
CA PRO A 18 -28.00 37.17 2.86
C PRO A 18 -26.97 37.33 3.99
N HIS A 19 -26.22 38.43 3.84
CA HIS A 19 -25.44 39.10 4.86
C HIS A 19 -26.16 39.22 6.21
N ARG A 20 -25.47 38.82 7.29
CA ARG A 20 -25.53 39.50 8.60
C ARG A 20 -24.14 39.56 9.22
N THR A 21 -23.35 40.46 8.69
CA THR A 21 -22.30 41.16 9.43
C THR A 21 -22.93 42.07 10.49
N ALA A 22 -22.18 42.29 11.56
CA ALA A 22 -22.40 43.27 12.62
C ALA A 22 -23.36 42.86 13.74
N THR A 23 -22.79 42.41 14.85
CA THR A 23 -22.93 43.12 16.15
C THR A 23 -21.91 42.59 17.18
N LEU A 24 -21.06 43.50 17.67
CA LEU A 24 -20.42 43.53 19.02
C LEU A 24 -19.24 42.55 19.25
N LEU A 25 -17.94 42.84 19.12
CA LEU A 25 -17.12 44.07 19.15
C LEU A 25 -17.30 44.94 20.41
N THR A 26 -17.18 44.35 21.61
CA THR A 26 -17.00 45.12 22.87
C THR A 26 -16.47 44.31 24.07
N VAL A 27 -15.37 43.54 23.96
CA VAL A 27 -14.54 43.13 25.14
C VAL A 27 -13.05 43.09 24.76
N LEU A 28 -12.58 44.15 24.10
CA LEU A 28 -11.19 44.35 23.75
C LEU A 28 -10.76 45.75 24.21
N LEU A 29 -10.69 45.97 25.53
CA LEU A 29 -9.98 47.09 26.17
C LEU A 29 -10.20 46.98 27.69
N CYS A 30 -9.23 46.47 28.47
CA CYS A 30 -9.05 46.85 29.88
C CYS A 30 -7.92 46.18 30.69
N LEU A 31 -7.01 45.37 30.12
CA LEU A 31 -5.90 44.78 30.91
C LEU A 31 -4.54 44.93 30.22
N ILE A 32 -4.22 46.16 29.81
CA ILE A 32 -2.85 46.60 29.56
C ILE A 32 -2.44 47.42 30.78
N VAL A 33 -1.20 47.25 31.23
CA VAL A 33 -0.49 47.95 32.31
C VAL A 33 -0.47 47.19 33.64
N LEU A 34 0.52 46.29 33.79
CA LEU A 34 1.53 46.31 34.87
C LEU A 34 2.37 45.03 34.80
N GLY A 35 3.62 45.13 34.34
CA GLY A 35 4.53 43.98 34.38
C GLY A 35 5.80 44.09 33.55
N SER A 36 6.40 45.29 33.42
CA SER A 36 7.76 45.43 32.89
C SER A 36 8.76 44.97 33.95
N GLY A 37 9.16 43.70 33.89
CA GLY A 37 10.27 43.13 34.65
C GLY A 37 11.31 42.55 33.71
N CYS A 38 12.32 43.35 33.36
CA CYS A 38 13.50 42.88 32.65
C CYS A 38 14.32 41.96 33.56
N ALA A 39 14.29 40.66 33.31
CA ALA A 39 15.31 39.72 33.77
C ALA A 39 16.07 39.21 32.55
N PHE A 40 17.11 39.95 32.19
CA PHE A 40 18.14 39.53 31.25
C PHE A 40 19.07 38.56 31.99
N GLN A 41 18.89 37.24 31.87
CA GLN A 41 19.94 36.31 32.30
C GLN A 41 19.93 34.95 31.58
N ARG A 42 21.04 34.73 30.87
CA ARG A 42 21.65 33.47 30.41
C ARG A 42 20.94 32.68 29.31
N GLY A 43 21.43 32.91 28.10
CA GLY A 43 21.21 32.04 26.96
C GLY A 43 21.71 30.60 27.19
N ALA A 44 20.81 29.67 26.90
CA ALA A 44 21.00 28.28 26.48
C ALA A 44 19.63 27.80 25.93
N PRO A 45 19.55 26.77 25.08
CA PRO A 45 19.74 26.87 23.63
C PRO A 45 18.43 26.54 22.89
N GLU A 46 17.51 27.50 22.76
CA GLU A 46 16.27 27.32 21.97
C GLU A 46 16.56 27.05 20.47
N ALA A 47 17.62 27.66 19.93
CA ALA A 47 18.01 27.46 18.53
C ALA A 47 18.60 26.07 18.21
N TYR A 48 18.92 25.25 19.22
CA TYR A 48 19.45 23.90 19.02
C TYR A 48 18.32 22.88 18.84
N PHE A 49 17.26 22.98 19.64
CA PHE A 49 16.08 22.11 19.53
C PHE A 49 15.26 22.39 18.27
N ASP A 50 15.18 23.64 17.81
CA ASP A 50 14.44 24.00 16.60
C ASP A 50 15.14 23.56 15.29
N ARG A 51 16.47 23.39 15.34
CA ARG A 51 17.24 22.80 14.22
C ARG A 51 17.17 21.28 14.21
N LEU A 52 17.06 20.66 15.37
CA LEU A 52 16.85 19.21 15.51
C LEU A 52 15.42 18.82 15.09
N SER A 53 14.40 19.59 15.48
CA SER A 53 13.01 19.35 15.07
C SER A 53 12.82 19.45 13.56
N GLY A 54 13.46 20.44 12.91
CA GLY A 54 13.45 20.57 11.45
C GLY A 54 14.16 19.41 10.75
N ARG A 55 15.29 18.93 11.29
CA ARG A 55 16.02 17.80 10.72
C ARG A 55 15.29 16.47 10.92
N GLU A 56 14.78 16.20 12.12
CA GLU A 56 14.00 14.99 12.42
C GLU A 56 12.67 14.97 11.67
N ALA A 57 12.01 16.12 11.49
CA ALA A 57 10.80 16.21 10.68
C ALA A 57 11.10 15.93 9.20
N VAL A 58 12.21 16.45 8.65
CA VAL A 58 12.63 16.16 7.28
C VAL A 58 13.06 14.69 7.14
N GLU A 59 13.83 14.13 8.07
CA GLU A 59 14.23 12.72 8.07
C GLU A 59 13.00 11.79 8.20
N SER A 60 12.02 12.14 9.03
CA SER A 60 10.74 11.43 9.18
C SER A 60 9.87 11.54 7.92
N GLN A 61 9.81 12.71 7.28
CA GLN A 61 9.12 12.89 6.00
C GLN A 61 9.78 12.09 4.88
N LEU A 62 11.11 12.11 4.79
CA LEU A 62 11.87 11.33 3.82
C LEU A 62 11.70 9.82 4.07
N ALA A 63 11.66 9.39 5.33
CA ALA A 63 11.35 8.01 5.70
C ALA A 63 9.91 7.62 5.34
N GLY A 64 8.94 8.52 5.56
CA GLY A 64 7.55 8.34 5.18
C GLY A 64 7.35 8.26 3.67
N GLU A 65 8.03 9.11 2.90
CA GLU A 65 8.02 9.07 1.44
C GLU A 65 8.62 7.75 0.93
N ALA A 66 9.80 7.36 1.40
CA ALA A 66 10.44 6.10 1.04
C ALA A 66 9.54 4.88 1.35
N LEU A 67 8.89 4.87 2.52
CA LEU A 67 7.92 3.84 2.89
C LEU A 67 6.72 3.81 1.94
N SER A 68 6.16 4.97 1.60
CA SER A 68 5.03 5.07 0.68
C SER A 68 5.37 4.57 -0.73
N GLN A 69 6.56 4.93 -1.23
CA GLN A 69 7.09 4.45 -2.51
C GLN A 69 7.30 2.94 -2.49
N ARG A 70 7.80 2.39 -1.37
CA ARG A 70 7.98 0.95 -1.18
C ARG A 70 6.65 0.21 -1.21
N LYS A 71 5.64 0.68 -0.47
CA LYS A 71 4.28 0.13 -0.51
C LYS A 71 3.69 0.16 -1.92
N TYR A 72 3.86 1.28 -2.63
CA TYR A 72 3.39 1.41 -4.02
C TYR A 72 4.08 0.39 -4.94
N SER A 73 5.40 0.24 -4.83
CA SER A 73 6.18 -0.72 -5.61
C SER A 73 5.72 -2.16 -5.37
N MET A 74 5.53 -2.56 -4.11
CA MET A 74 5.05 -3.90 -3.75
C MET A 74 3.64 -4.15 -4.29
N ARG A 75 2.73 -3.18 -4.18
CA ARG A 75 1.37 -3.28 -4.76
C ARG A 75 1.39 -3.40 -6.29
N ARG A 76 2.31 -2.70 -6.95
CA ARG A 76 2.50 -2.80 -8.40
C ARG A 76 2.98 -4.19 -8.78
N ILE A 77 4.02 -4.69 -8.13
CA ILE A 77 4.57 -6.02 -8.41
C ILE A 77 3.55 -7.12 -8.12
N ARG A 78 2.74 -6.98 -7.07
CA ARG A 78 1.61 -7.89 -6.82
C ARG A 78 0.63 -7.94 -8.00
N ARG A 79 0.29 -6.79 -8.58
CA ARG A 79 -0.57 -6.72 -9.77
C ARG A 79 0.10 -7.39 -10.98
N ASP A 80 1.39 -7.18 -11.17
CA ASP A 80 2.16 -7.84 -12.24
C ASP A 80 2.12 -9.37 -12.09
N LEU A 81 2.27 -9.90 -10.86
CA LEU A 81 2.14 -11.33 -10.57
C LEU A 81 0.72 -11.87 -10.82
N ALA A 82 -0.31 -11.08 -10.50
CA ALA A 82 -1.70 -11.45 -10.82
C ALA A 82 -1.91 -11.55 -12.34
N SER A 83 -1.33 -10.63 -13.12
CA SER A 83 -1.32 -10.73 -14.59
C SER A 83 -0.57 -11.97 -15.08
N PHE A 84 0.57 -12.32 -14.46
CA PHE A 84 1.31 -13.53 -14.84
C PHE A 84 0.51 -14.80 -14.63
N ARG A 85 -0.17 -14.90 -13.48
CA ARG A 85 -1.11 -15.99 -13.19
C ARG A 85 -2.17 -16.11 -14.28
N GLN A 86 -2.83 -15.00 -14.62
CA GLN A 86 -3.88 -14.99 -15.65
C GLN A 86 -3.35 -15.40 -17.03
N THR A 87 -2.16 -14.93 -17.42
CA THR A 87 -1.51 -15.31 -18.68
C THR A 87 -1.21 -16.81 -18.72
N LEU A 88 -0.62 -17.36 -17.65
CA LEU A 88 -0.35 -18.80 -17.56
C LEU A 88 -1.63 -19.63 -17.63
N GLU A 89 -2.67 -19.25 -16.89
CA GLU A 89 -3.98 -19.91 -16.94
C GLU A 89 -4.61 -19.90 -18.33
N GLN A 90 -4.48 -18.80 -19.08
CA GLN A 90 -4.97 -18.71 -20.46
C GLN A 90 -4.16 -19.63 -21.39
N LEU A 91 -2.84 -19.61 -21.29
CA LEU A 91 -1.97 -20.46 -22.11
C LEU A 91 -2.22 -21.95 -21.86
N GLN A 92 -2.40 -22.34 -20.60
CA GLN A 92 -2.75 -23.70 -20.20
C GLN A 92 -4.12 -24.12 -20.74
N ARG A 93 -5.15 -23.29 -20.56
CA ARG A 93 -6.51 -23.56 -21.07
C ARG A 93 -6.55 -23.78 -22.58
N HIS A 94 -5.67 -23.11 -23.33
CA HIS A 94 -5.55 -23.26 -24.77
C HIS A 94 -4.49 -24.28 -25.23
N GLY A 95 -3.88 -25.03 -24.30
CA GLY A 95 -2.87 -26.04 -24.60
C GLY A 95 -1.60 -25.50 -25.26
N LYS A 96 -1.29 -24.22 -25.09
CA LYS A 96 -0.18 -23.53 -25.78
C LYS A 96 1.17 -23.76 -25.08
N GLN A 97 1.65 -25.01 -25.09
CA GLN A 97 2.87 -25.42 -24.38
C GLN A 97 4.11 -24.57 -24.73
N SER A 98 4.32 -24.25 -26.01
CA SER A 98 5.44 -23.38 -26.43
C SER A 98 5.34 -21.96 -25.87
N GLY A 99 4.11 -21.45 -25.73
CA GLY A 99 3.82 -20.17 -25.11
C GLY A 99 4.12 -20.19 -23.61
N ILE A 100 3.73 -21.28 -22.92
CA ILE A 100 4.04 -21.49 -21.50
C ILE A 100 5.55 -21.47 -21.28
N THR A 101 6.31 -22.30 -22.00
CA THR A 101 7.78 -22.35 -21.88
C THR A 101 8.43 -21.00 -22.14
N ARG A 102 7.95 -20.25 -23.14
CA ARG A 102 8.48 -18.90 -23.42
C ARG A 102 8.16 -17.92 -22.29
N PHE A 103 6.94 -17.97 -21.76
CA PHE A 103 6.51 -17.10 -20.68
C PHE A 103 7.26 -17.40 -19.38
N GLU A 104 7.50 -18.67 -19.05
CA GLU A 104 8.29 -19.06 -17.88
C GLU A 104 9.72 -18.52 -17.92
N ARG A 105 10.37 -18.50 -19.10
CA ARG A 105 11.70 -17.89 -19.29
C ARG A 105 11.73 -16.39 -18.98
N PHE A 106 10.58 -15.72 -19.02
CA PHE A 106 10.44 -14.32 -18.62
C PHE A 106 10.02 -14.19 -17.14
N ALA A 107 9.03 -14.96 -16.71
CA ALA A 107 8.46 -14.86 -15.36
C ALA A 107 9.47 -15.26 -14.26
N ARG A 108 10.27 -16.31 -14.49
CA ARG A 108 11.25 -16.78 -13.49
C ARG A 108 12.32 -15.73 -13.18
N PRO A 109 13.02 -15.14 -14.18
CA PRO A 109 13.93 -14.02 -13.92
C PRO A 109 13.25 -12.79 -13.30
N PHE A 110 12.01 -12.48 -13.69
CA PHE A 110 11.30 -11.37 -13.06
C PHE A 110 11.11 -11.62 -11.56
N ILE A 111 10.67 -12.82 -11.17
CA ILE A 111 10.46 -13.16 -9.76
C ILE A 111 11.78 -13.09 -8.99
N ALA A 112 12.83 -13.74 -9.50
CA ALA A 112 14.15 -13.75 -8.87
C ALA A 112 14.74 -12.33 -8.69
N ASN A 113 14.59 -11.45 -9.68
CA ASN A 113 15.23 -10.13 -9.66
C ASN A 113 14.36 -9.00 -9.09
N ARG A 114 13.03 -9.18 -9.02
CA ARG A 114 12.09 -8.11 -8.66
C ARG A 114 11.20 -8.44 -7.48
N VAL A 115 10.86 -9.72 -7.27
CA VAL A 115 10.00 -10.14 -6.16
C VAL A 115 10.85 -10.55 -4.97
N ASP A 116 11.80 -11.46 -5.18
CA ASP A 116 12.61 -12.05 -4.11
C ASP A 116 13.35 -11.01 -3.26
N PRO A 117 13.94 -9.94 -3.82
CA PRO A 117 14.58 -8.88 -3.03
C PRO A 117 13.61 -8.08 -2.15
N LEU A 118 12.30 -8.12 -2.43
CA LEU A 118 11.28 -7.41 -1.65
C LEU A 118 10.73 -8.23 -0.50
N ILE A 119 10.87 -9.55 -0.58
CA ILE A 119 10.35 -10.48 0.41
C ILE A 119 11.45 -11.07 1.29
N SER A 120 12.74 -10.86 0.99
CA SER A 120 13.88 -11.42 1.74
C SER A 120 13.82 -11.19 3.26
N GLU A 121 14.20 -12.21 4.03
CA GLU A 121 14.14 -12.25 5.50
C GLU A 121 15.15 -11.30 6.16
N ASP A 122 16.31 -11.13 5.52
CA ASP A 122 17.49 -10.48 6.09
C ASP A 122 17.50 -8.95 5.95
N ASP A 123 16.34 -8.30 5.86
CA ASP A 123 16.28 -6.84 5.89
C ASP A 123 16.00 -6.35 7.33
N PRO A 124 17.04 -6.09 8.15
CA PRO A 124 16.87 -5.56 9.50
C PRO A 124 16.22 -4.16 9.50
N THR A 125 16.06 -3.53 8.35
CA THR A 125 15.38 -2.24 8.17
C THR A 125 13.92 -2.39 7.73
N SER A 126 13.39 -3.61 7.66
CA SER A 126 12.03 -3.87 7.17
C SER A 126 10.98 -3.26 8.09
N HIS A 127 10.32 -2.21 7.59
CA HIS A 127 9.28 -1.49 8.32
C HIS A 127 8.07 -2.41 8.61
N PRO A 128 7.53 -2.45 9.85
CA PRO A 128 6.42 -3.35 10.22
C PRO A 128 5.18 -3.24 9.31
N GLU A 129 4.89 -2.04 8.82
CA GLU A 129 3.77 -1.79 7.89
C GLU A 129 3.92 -2.46 6.52
N LEU A 130 5.10 -2.99 6.19
CA LEU A 130 5.33 -3.75 4.95
C LEU A 130 4.97 -5.23 5.08
N ARG A 131 4.75 -5.74 6.30
CA ARG A 131 4.46 -7.16 6.57
C ARG A 131 3.26 -7.70 5.77
N PRO A 132 2.09 -7.02 5.70
CA PRO A 132 0.98 -7.52 4.89
C PRO A 132 1.37 -7.62 3.41
N PHE A 133 2.08 -6.63 2.87
CA PHE A 133 2.53 -6.64 1.48
C PHE A 133 3.55 -7.75 1.19
N ARG A 134 4.42 -8.08 2.14
CA ARG A 134 5.34 -9.23 2.02
C ARG A 134 4.57 -10.54 1.94
N ALA A 135 3.62 -10.75 2.85
CA ALA A 135 2.77 -11.93 2.85
C ALA A 135 1.95 -12.04 1.55
N GLU A 136 1.36 -10.94 1.07
CA GLU A 136 0.65 -10.90 -0.21
C GLU A 136 1.55 -11.28 -1.41
N LEU A 137 2.81 -10.80 -1.42
CA LEU A 137 3.78 -11.14 -2.47
C LEU A 137 4.20 -12.61 -2.40
N LEU A 138 4.39 -13.17 -1.21
CA LEU A 138 4.69 -14.59 -1.01
C LEU A 138 3.53 -15.47 -1.51
N LEU A 139 2.29 -15.15 -1.13
CA LEU A 139 1.09 -15.84 -1.63
C LEU A 139 1.01 -15.76 -3.17
N SER A 140 1.21 -14.58 -3.74
CA SER A 140 1.19 -14.38 -5.19
C SER A 140 2.30 -15.14 -5.90
N LYS A 141 3.51 -15.14 -5.34
CA LYS A 141 4.66 -15.91 -5.85
C LYS A 141 4.34 -17.39 -5.85
N ALA A 142 3.83 -17.94 -4.76
CA ALA A 142 3.51 -19.36 -4.66
C ALA A 142 2.47 -19.79 -5.71
N VAL A 143 1.40 -19.00 -5.90
CA VAL A 143 0.40 -19.29 -6.94
C VAL A 143 1.01 -19.28 -8.34
N VAL A 144 1.88 -18.31 -8.65
CA VAL A 144 2.56 -18.27 -9.96
C VAL A 144 3.54 -19.45 -10.11
N MET A 145 4.28 -19.82 -9.08
CA MET A 145 5.18 -20.98 -9.10
C MET A 145 4.42 -22.29 -9.32
N HIS A 146 3.27 -22.44 -8.68
CA HIS A 146 2.37 -23.57 -8.91
C HIS A 146 1.91 -23.64 -10.37
N GLN A 147 1.53 -22.50 -10.97
CA GLN A 147 1.15 -22.45 -12.39
C GLN A 147 2.29 -22.83 -13.34
N MET A 148 3.54 -22.61 -12.93
CA MET A 148 4.75 -23.04 -13.65
C MET A 148 5.24 -24.44 -13.24
N ARG A 149 4.43 -25.19 -12.47
CA ARG A 149 4.71 -26.55 -11.97
C ARG A 149 6.00 -26.65 -11.15
N ASP A 150 6.39 -25.59 -10.46
CA ASP A 150 7.56 -25.56 -9.58
C ASP A 150 7.16 -25.92 -8.15
N THR A 151 6.94 -27.22 -7.90
CA THR A 151 6.47 -27.72 -6.60
C THR A 151 7.45 -27.41 -5.47
N ARG A 152 8.76 -27.51 -5.75
CA ARG A 152 9.80 -27.16 -4.79
C ARG A 152 9.69 -25.70 -4.35
N ALA A 153 9.61 -24.76 -5.30
CA ALA A 153 9.48 -23.34 -4.96
C ALA A 153 8.17 -23.02 -4.23
N VAL A 154 7.09 -23.75 -4.53
CA VAL A 154 5.81 -23.64 -3.79
C VAL A 154 5.99 -24.06 -2.34
N GLN A 155 6.54 -25.25 -2.08
CA GLN A 155 6.78 -25.77 -0.74
C GLN A 155 7.68 -24.83 0.08
N GLU A 156 8.79 -24.39 -0.51
CA GLU A 156 9.70 -23.43 0.13
C GLU A 156 8.97 -22.13 0.49
N THR A 157 8.09 -21.64 -0.39
CA THR A 157 7.32 -20.40 -0.14
C THR A 157 6.23 -20.59 0.92
N ILE A 158 5.54 -21.73 0.96
CA ILE A 158 4.54 -22.05 1.99
C ILE A 158 5.20 -22.18 3.37
N ALA A 159 6.28 -22.96 3.47
CA ALA A 159 7.03 -23.11 4.71
C ALA A 159 7.51 -21.76 5.24
N ARG A 160 7.96 -20.89 4.33
CA ARG A 160 8.36 -19.53 4.67
C ARG A 160 7.22 -18.66 5.19
N LEU A 161 6.05 -18.70 4.54
CA LEU A 161 4.85 -18.01 5.02
C LEU A 161 4.46 -18.47 6.44
N GLU A 162 4.54 -19.75 6.70
CA GLU A 162 4.17 -20.34 7.98
C GLU A 162 5.18 -19.99 9.08
N ASN A 163 6.47 -20.01 8.76
CA ASN A 163 7.53 -19.66 9.71
C ASN A 163 7.55 -18.16 10.02
N GLU A 164 7.54 -17.30 9.01
CA GLU A 164 7.66 -15.84 9.20
C GLU A 164 6.43 -15.24 9.89
N PHE A 165 5.24 -15.80 9.64
CA PHE A 165 3.98 -15.21 10.08
C PHE A 165 3.16 -16.09 11.03
N ALA A 166 3.80 -17.08 11.69
CA ALA A 166 3.16 -17.98 12.65
C ALA A 166 2.32 -17.26 13.71
N SER A 167 2.77 -16.08 14.18
CA SER A 167 2.08 -15.30 15.21
C SER A 167 1.07 -14.27 14.65
N MET A 168 0.90 -14.19 13.32
CA MET A 168 0.13 -13.16 12.63
C MET A 168 -0.97 -13.75 11.73
N THR A 169 -1.49 -14.92 12.10
CA THR A 169 -2.47 -15.70 11.32
C THR A 169 -3.76 -14.94 11.01
N SER A 170 -4.18 -14.01 11.88
CA SER A 170 -5.35 -13.14 11.70
C SER A 170 -5.10 -11.88 10.86
N MET A 171 -3.86 -11.63 10.42
CA MET A 171 -3.53 -10.49 9.57
C MET A 171 -4.31 -10.57 8.26
N LEU A 172 -4.99 -9.49 7.90
CA LEU A 172 -5.68 -9.38 6.62
C LEU A 172 -4.68 -9.15 5.49
N VAL A 173 -4.83 -9.93 4.43
CA VAL A 173 -4.02 -9.87 3.22
C VAL A 173 -4.92 -10.00 1.99
N LEU A 174 -4.51 -9.42 0.88
CA LEU A 174 -5.15 -9.66 -0.42
C LEU A 174 -4.62 -10.95 -1.04
N TYR A 175 -5.49 -11.94 -1.21
CA TYR A 175 -5.19 -13.15 -1.95
C TYR A 175 -4.96 -12.83 -3.44
N PRO A 176 -4.22 -13.66 -4.21
CA PRO A 176 -3.93 -13.39 -5.62
C PRO A 176 -5.16 -13.30 -6.55
N THR A 177 -6.35 -13.68 -6.08
CA THR A 177 -7.63 -13.46 -6.75
C THR A 177 -8.16 -12.02 -6.58
N GLY A 178 -7.63 -11.27 -5.61
CA GLY A 178 -8.07 -9.92 -5.23
C GLY A 178 -8.95 -9.87 -3.98
N GLU A 179 -9.31 -11.03 -3.42
CA GLU A 179 -10.15 -11.14 -2.23
C GLU A 179 -9.34 -10.86 -0.95
N ALA A 180 -9.93 -10.11 -0.01
CA ALA A 180 -9.35 -9.92 1.31
C ALA A 180 -9.66 -11.12 2.19
N VAL A 181 -8.63 -11.77 2.70
CA VAL A 181 -8.73 -12.97 3.54
C VAL A 181 -7.78 -12.84 4.74
N THR A 182 -7.98 -13.65 5.78
CA THR A 182 -6.93 -13.79 6.79
C THR A 182 -5.74 -14.53 6.21
N LEU A 183 -4.54 -14.28 6.73
CA LEU A 183 -3.35 -14.96 6.25
C LEU A 183 -3.46 -16.49 6.38
N GLN A 184 -4.05 -16.98 7.48
CA GLN A 184 -4.32 -18.40 7.67
C GLN A 184 -5.24 -18.97 6.58
N GLN A 185 -6.30 -18.25 6.23
CA GLN A 185 -7.20 -18.65 5.14
C GLN A 185 -6.44 -18.65 3.82
N GLY A 186 -5.62 -17.63 3.55
CA GLY A 186 -4.80 -17.55 2.35
C GLY A 186 -3.83 -18.73 2.19
N ILE A 187 -3.12 -19.10 3.27
CA ILE A 187 -2.23 -20.28 3.28
C ILE A 187 -3.04 -21.57 3.06
N THR A 188 -4.20 -21.69 3.71
CA THR A 188 -5.08 -22.85 3.57
C THR A 188 -5.57 -23.02 2.14
N LEU A 189 -6.04 -21.94 1.51
CA LEU A 189 -6.45 -21.93 0.10
C LEU A 189 -5.30 -22.31 -0.83
N LEU A 190 -4.10 -21.80 -0.55
CA LEU A 190 -2.90 -22.12 -1.32
C LEU A 190 -2.53 -23.62 -1.22
N ARG A 191 -2.58 -24.20 -0.03
CA ARG A 191 -2.37 -25.65 0.19
C ARG A 191 -3.39 -26.50 -0.56
N MET A 192 -4.68 -26.15 -0.45
CA MET A 192 -5.76 -26.83 -1.19
C MET A 192 -5.56 -26.75 -2.71
N GLN A 193 -5.13 -25.60 -3.22
CA GLN A 193 -4.87 -25.40 -4.64
C GLN A 193 -3.65 -26.20 -5.13
N THR A 194 -2.61 -26.30 -4.30
CA THR A 194 -1.32 -26.89 -4.68
C THR A 194 -1.25 -28.40 -4.42
N GLY A 195 -2.15 -28.95 -3.61
CA GLY A 195 -2.13 -30.36 -3.20
C GLY A 195 -1.15 -30.65 -2.05
N GLU A 196 -0.56 -29.62 -1.45
CA GLU A 196 0.31 -29.71 -0.27
C GLU A 196 -0.57 -29.76 1.00
N ILE A 197 -1.10 -30.95 1.33
CA ILE A 197 -1.94 -31.18 2.53
C ILE A 197 -1.06 -31.57 3.72
#